data_AF-A0A2E5V0P8-F1
#
_entry.id   AF-A0A2E5V0P8-F1
#
_cell.length_a   1.000
_cell.length_b   1.000
_cell.length_c   1.000
_cell.angle_alpha   90.00
_cell.angle_beta   90.00
_cell.angle_gamma   90.00
#
_symmetry.space_group_name_H-M   'P 1'
#
loop_
_entity.id
_entity.type
_entity.pdbx_description
1 polymer ?
#
loop_
_entity_poly.entity_id
_entity_poly.type
_entity_poly.pdbx_seq_one_letter_code
_entity_poly.pdbx_strand_id
1 'polypeptide(L)'
;MFQPLDWIINEYLPQLLDSLVNPQKRVSLGYLLIALLIAFCWNAWLMKAQSVKGFGKVWGSLFSAKIWFSNSAVSDYKLMFINRAIMMLINPAMLSKLALATFFYFLFLEVFKNTPAILENWPVWTAPVLYTVFLFLFDDFSRFFIHRCLHRWPILWAFHKIHHTAETLTPFTVYRTHPVEGVIFSLRATFVQAISISLFVSLFGKNIDLVEIFGVNILLFIFNITGSNLRHSHVSIRYPRFLEFILISPAQHQVHHSIDPKHHDCNYGAAFAIWDYFGNSLQLSKKSQNLRFGIIDKYKFNEHTLRGLYLNPFVEVRGILSRLF
;
A
#
# COMPACT_ATOMS: atom_id res chain seq x y z
N MET A 1 25.55 11.50 -22.96
CA MET A 1 24.35 11.36 -23.80
C MET A 1 23.53 10.23 -23.21
N PHE A 2 22.24 10.44 -22.90
CA PHE A 2 21.38 9.36 -22.38
C PHE A 2 21.25 8.26 -23.44
N GLN A 3 21.69 7.05 -23.11
CA GLN A 3 21.51 5.87 -23.97
C GLN A 3 20.35 5.04 -23.42
N PRO A 4 19.16 5.05 -24.07
CA PRO A 4 17.97 4.39 -23.54
C PRO A 4 18.18 2.89 -23.31
N LEU A 5 18.91 2.21 -24.19
CA LEU A 5 19.16 0.78 -24.08
C LEU A 5 20.03 0.46 -22.86
N ASP A 6 21.11 1.22 -22.66
CA ASP A 6 21.99 1.05 -21.49
C ASP A 6 21.25 1.31 -20.19
N TRP A 7 20.40 2.35 -20.13
CA TRP A 7 19.58 2.61 -18.94
C TRP A 7 18.58 1.48 -18.69
N ILE A 8 17.93 0.95 -19.73
CA ILE A 8 16.99 -0.17 -19.58
C ILE A 8 17.70 -1.40 -19.01
N ILE A 9 18.88 -1.75 -19.55
CA ILE A 9 19.63 -2.96 -19.19
C ILE A 9 20.27 -2.82 -17.81
N ASN A 10 20.94 -1.70 -17.54
CA ASN A 10 21.80 -1.55 -16.37
C ASN A 10 21.07 -0.96 -15.15
N GLU A 11 19.98 -0.21 -15.35
CA GLU A 11 19.28 0.46 -14.24
C GLU A 11 17.87 -0.11 -14.03
N TYR A 12 17.06 -0.14 -15.10
CA TYR A 12 15.63 -0.47 -14.98
C TYR A 12 15.36 -1.96 -14.73
N LEU A 13 15.93 -2.86 -15.53
CA LEU A 13 15.72 -4.30 -15.39
C LEU A 13 16.15 -4.83 -14.01
N PRO A 14 17.33 -4.47 -13.47
CA PRO A 14 17.73 -4.86 -12.12
C PRO A 14 16.75 -4.39 -11.04
N GLN A 15 16.25 -3.15 -11.14
CA GLN A 15 15.29 -2.59 -10.19
C GLN A 15 13.89 -3.22 -10.27
N LEU A 16 13.51 -3.71 -11.45
CA LEU A 16 12.29 -4.49 -11.63
C LEU A 16 12.44 -5.87 -10.98
N LEU A 17 13.56 -6.55 -11.22
CA LEU A 17 13.86 -7.85 -10.61
C LEU A 17 13.97 -7.75 -9.09
N ASP A 18 14.60 -6.70 -8.57
CA ASP A 18 14.65 -6.38 -7.13
C ASP A 18 13.25 -6.38 -6.52
N SER A 19 12.25 -5.87 -7.23
CA SER A 19 10.86 -5.84 -6.72
C SER A 19 10.27 -7.22 -6.46
N LEU A 20 10.77 -8.26 -7.14
CA LEU A 20 10.35 -9.65 -7.02
C LEU A 20 11.20 -10.47 -6.05
N VAL A 21 12.45 -10.08 -5.76
CA VAL A 21 13.33 -10.86 -4.87
C VAL A 21 13.55 -10.20 -3.51
N ASN A 22 13.35 -8.89 -3.39
CA ASN A 22 13.63 -8.13 -2.19
C ASN A 22 12.53 -8.29 -1.13
N PRO A 23 12.84 -8.81 0.07
CA PRO A 23 11.85 -9.00 1.14
C PRO A 23 11.33 -7.68 1.72
N GLN A 24 11.88 -6.53 1.36
CA GLN A 24 11.29 -5.24 1.71
C GLN A 24 10.11 -4.86 0.80
N LYS A 25 9.92 -5.58 -0.31
CA LYS A 25 8.87 -5.32 -1.30
C LYS A 25 7.70 -6.27 -1.08
N ARG A 26 6.50 -5.71 -0.99
CA ARG A 26 5.26 -6.44 -0.72
C ARG A 26 5.00 -7.57 -1.74
N VAL A 27 5.36 -7.38 -3.00
CA VAL A 27 5.16 -8.37 -4.08
C VAL A 27 6.36 -9.28 -4.31
N SER A 28 7.29 -9.35 -3.35
CA SER A 28 8.38 -10.32 -3.44
C SER A 28 7.81 -11.73 -3.62
N LEU A 29 8.51 -12.57 -4.37
CA LEU A 29 8.10 -13.91 -4.71
C LEU A 29 7.84 -14.74 -3.45
N GLY A 30 8.65 -14.56 -2.41
CA GLY A 30 8.43 -15.19 -1.11
C GLY A 30 7.05 -14.85 -0.52
N TYR A 31 6.67 -13.57 -0.53
CA TYR A 31 5.36 -13.15 -0.01
C TYR A 31 4.19 -13.54 -0.92
N LEU A 32 4.39 -13.58 -2.24
CA LEU A 32 3.38 -14.08 -3.17
C LEU A 32 3.14 -15.58 -3.01
N LEU A 33 4.19 -16.38 -2.79
CA LEU A 33 4.09 -17.82 -2.53
C LEU A 33 3.40 -18.09 -1.20
N ILE A 34 3.73 -17.35 -0.15
CA ILE A 34 3.05 -17.46 1.15
C ILE A 34 1.58 -17.06 1.04
N ALA A 35 1.28 -15.95 0.36
CA ALA A 35 -0.09 -15.54 0.10
C ALA A 35 -0.88 -16.60 -0.69
N LEU A 36 -0.25 -17.22 -1.70
CA LEU A 36 -0.84 -18.32 -2.46
C LEU A 36 -1.13 -19.54 -1.57
N LEU A 37 -0.21 -19.90 -0.67
CA LEU A 37 -0.40 -20.99 0.28
C LEU A 37 -1.59 -20.69 1.22
N ILE A 38 -1.65 -19.48 1.79
CA ILE A 38 -2.77 -19.05 2.64
C ILE A 38 -4.09 -19.11 1.86
N ALA A 39 -4.12 -18.59 0.62
CA ALA A 39 -5.31 -18.63 -0.24
C ALA A 39 -5.75 -20.05 -0.57
N PHE A 40 -4.81 -20.94 -0.87
CA PHE A 40 -5.07 -22.35 -1.15
C PHE A 40 -5.68 -23.05 0.07
N CYS A 41 -5.06 -22.91 1.25
CA CYS A 41 -5.55 -23.48 2.49
C CYS A 41 -6.95 -22.95 2.84
N TRP A 42 -7.18 -21.65 2.69
CA TRP A 42 -8.46 -21.01 2.94
C TRP A 42 -9.57 -21.54 2.02
N ASN A 43 -9.32 -21.59 0.71
CA ASN A 43 -10.30 -22.08 -0.25
C ASN A 43 -10.51 -23.60 -0.12
N ALA A 44 -9.48 -24.38 0.18
CA ALA A 44 -9.60 -25.81 0.46
C ALA A 44 -10.52 -26.05 1.68
N TRP A 45 -10.36 -25.25 2.74
CA TRP A 45 -11.25 -25.30 3.90
C TRP A 45 -12.70 -24.90 3.56
N LEU A 46 -12.90 -23.78 2.88
CA LEU A 46 -14.24 -23.31 2.48
C LEU A 46 -14.97 -24.30 1.57
N MET A 47 -14.24 -24.92 0.63
CA MET A 47 -14.78 -25.87 -0.34
C MET A 47 -14.84 -27.30 0.21
N LYS A 48 -14.41 -27.54 1.46
CA LYS A 48 -14.28 -28.86 2.08
C LYS A 48 -13.51 -29.84 1.19
N ALA A 49 -12.44 -29.37 0.56
CA ALA A 49 -11.62 -30.18 -0.34
C ALA A 49 -10.86 -31.25 0.45
N GLN A 50 -11.21 -32.51 0.24
CA GLN A 50 -10.58 -33.67 0.89
C GLN A 50 -9.99 -34.68 -0.11
N SER A 51 -10.01 -34.35 -1.41
CA SER A 51 -9.55 -35.23 -2.49
C SER A 51 -8.81 -34.46 -3.57
N VAL A 52 -8.04 -35.18 -4.39
CA VAL A 52 -7.31 -34.60 -5.54
C VAL A 52 -8.23 -33.79 -6.45
N LYS A 53 -9.45 -34.28 -6.71
CA LYS A 53 -10.45 -33.54 -7.50
C LYS A 53 -10.90 -32.25 -6.80
N GLY A 54 -11.03 -32.28 -5.47
CA GLY A 54 -11.33 -31.08 -4.67
C GLY A 54 -10.21 -30.05 -4.73
N PHE A 55 -8.96 -30.47 -4.54
CA PHE A 55 -7.80 -29.59 -4.66
C PHE A 55 -7.63 -29.04 -6.08
N GLY A 56 -7.93 -29.82 -7.12
CA GLY A 56 -7.96 -29.34 -8.51
C GLY A 56 -8.98 -28.21 -8.72
N LYS A 57 -10.15 -28.27 -8.07
CA LYS A 57 -11.14 -27.17 -8.11
C LYS A 57 -10.63 -25.92 -7.39
N VAL A 58 -9.96 -26.07 -6.25
CA VAL A 58 -9.32 -24.96 -5.53
C VAL A 58 -8.29 -24.29 -6.44
N TRP A 59 -7.42 -25.07 -7.05
CA TRP A 59 -6.41 -24.58 -8.00
C TRP A 59 -7.04 -23.82 -9.17
N GLY A 60 -8.07 -24.42 -9.81
CA GLY A 60 -8.80 -23.79 -10.91
C GLY A 60 -9.49 -22.48 -10.51
N SER A 61 -9.95 -22.36 -9.26
CA SER A 61 -10.53 -21.10 -8.74
C SER A 61 -9.49 -20.00 -8.58
N LEU A 62 -8.27 -20.35 -8.14
CA LEU A 62 -7.19 -19.41 -7.89
C LEU A 62 -6.50 -18.94 -9.17
N PHE A 63 -6.41 -19.80 -10.18
CA PHE A 63 -5.66 -19.54 -11.43
C PHE A 63 -6.56 -19.44 -12.66
N SER A 64 -7.81 -19.01 -12.49
CA SER A 64 -8.70 -18.79 -13.62
C SER A 64 -8.13 -17.76 -14.60
N ALA A 65 -8.07 -18.11 -15.89
CA ALA A 65 -7.61 -17.18 -16.93
C ALA A 65 -8.45 -15.90 -16.98
N LYS A 66 -9.74 -15.99 -16.64
CA LYS A 66 -10.65 -14.83 -16.55
C LYS A 66 -10.21 -13.79 -15.52
N ILE A 67 -9.42 -14.19 -14.51
CA ILE A 67 -8.91 -13.30 -13.47
C ILE A 67 -7.57 -12.71 -13.93
N TRP A 68 -6.60 -13.59 -14.19
CA TRP A 68 -5.20 -13.20 -14.43
C TRP A 68 -4.94 -12.58 -15.80
N PHE A 69 -5.83 -12.81 -16.77
CA PHE A 69 -5.78 -12.20 -18.10
C PHE A 69 -7.00 -11.30 -18.38
N SER A 70 -7.72 -10.88 -17.33
CA SER A 70 -8.73 -9.83 -17.46
C SER A 70 -8.11 -8.53 -17.98
N ASN A 71 -8.90 -7.68 -18.62
CA ASN A 71 -8.46 -6.32 -18.99
C ASN A 71 -7.89 -5.58 -17.77
N SER A 72 -8.52 -5.77 -16.60
CA SER A 72 -8.07 -5.17 -15.36
C SER A 72 -6.67 -5.65 -14.93
N ALA A 73 -6.42 -6.95 -14.93
CA ALA A 73 -5.11 -7.50 -14.56
C ALA A 73 -4.01 -7.10 -15.57
N VAL A 74 -4.33 -7.10 -16.87
CA VAL A 74 -3.40 -6.66 -17.92
C VAL A 74 -3.01 -5.19 -17.73
N SER A 75 -3.96 -4.32 -17.37
CA SER A 75 -3.67 -2.92 -17.04
C SER A 75 -2.77 -2.80 -15.81
N ASP A 76 -2.98 -3.62 -14.77
CA ASP A 76 -2.15 -3.64 -13.56
C ASP A 76 -0.70 -3.99 -13.88
N TYR A 77 -0.47 -4.98 -14.75
CA TYR A 77 0.87 -5.34 -15.19
C TYR A 77 1.53 -4.18 -15.95
N LYS A 78 0.82 -3.58 -16.92
CA LYS A 78 1.35 -2.44 -17.68
C LYS A 78 1.72 -1.28 -16.77
N LEU A 79 0.85 -0.95 -15.81
CA LEU A 79 1.10 0.11 -14.83
C LEU A 79 2.29 -0.24 -13.93
N MET A 80 2.46 -1.50 -13.50
CA MET A 80 3.63 -1.92 -12.73
C MET A 80 4.94 -1.55 -13.44
N PHE A 81 5.08 -1.90 -14.73
CA PHE A 81 6.29 -1.57 -15.50
C PHE A 81 6.43 -0.06 -15.72
N ILE A 82 5.38 0.61 -16.21
CA ILE A 82 5.44 2.03 -16.57
C ILE A 82 5.65 2.91 -15.33
N ASN A 83 4.89 2.68 -14.25
CA ASN A 83 5.05 3.43 -13.01
C ASN A 83 6.43 3.19 -12.39
N ARG A 84 7.00 1.97 -12.51
CA ARG A 84 8.38 1.74 -12.04
C ARG A 84 9.36 2.62 -12.79
N ALA A 85 9.25 2.70 -14.11
CA ALA A 85 10.11 3.56 -14.93
C ALA A 85 9.90 5.05 -14.61
N ILE A 86 8.64 5.52 -14.55
CA ILE A 86 8.31 6.91 -14.20
C ILE A 86 8.89 7.26 -12.83
N MET A 87 8.62 6.44 -11.81
CA MET A 87 9.12 6.69 -10.47
C MET A 87 10.64 6.62 -10.43
N MET A 88 11.30 5.76 -11.20
CA MET A 88 12.76 5.72 -11.34
C MET A 88 13.35 6.92 -12.08
N LEU A 89 12.58 7.66 -12.87
CA LEU A 89 13.03 8.92 -13.48
C LEU A 89 12.75 10.11 -12.57
N ILE A 90 11.69 10.05 -11.76
CA ILE A 90 11.37 11.06 -10.74
C ILE A 90 12.29 10.92 -9.52
N ASN A 91 12.63 9.70 -9.09
CA ASN A 91 13.46 9.43 -7.90
C ASN A 91 14.83 10.13 -7.97
N PRO A 92 15.58 10.08 -9.10
CA PRO A 92 16.88 10.73 -9.32
C PRO A 92 16.92 12.24 -9.12
N ALA A 93 15.78 12.90 -8.89
CA ALA A 93 15.77 14.11 -8.06
C ALA A 93 16.19 13.80 -6.59
N MET A 94 17.07 12.81 -6.35
CA MET A 94 17.49 12.26 -5.06
C MET A 94 18.11 13.32 -4.16
N LEU A 95 18.72 14.36 -4.74
CA LEU A 95 19.15 15.55 -4.00
C LEU A 95 17.96 16.20 -3.29
N SER A 96 16.80 16.33 -3.95
CA SER A 96 15.61 16.92 -3.32
C SER A 96 15.04 16.02 -2.21
N LYS A 97 15.02 14.69 -2.39
CA LYS A 97 14.48 13.78 -1.37
C LYS A 97 15.38 13.71 -0.14
N LEU A 98 16.69 13.58 -0.35
CA LEU A 98 17.66 13.62 0.74
C LEU A 98 17.67 15.00 1.40
N ALA A 99 17.64 16.09 0.62
CA ALA A 99 17.57 17.43 1.17
C ALA A 99 16.28 17.66 1.99
N LEU A 100 15.13 17.18 1.53
CA LEU A 100 13.88 17.24 2.28
C LEU A 100 13.93 16.38 3.54
N ALA A 101 14.49 15.17 3.47
CA ALA A 101 14.68 14.31 4.63
C ALA A 101 15.58 14.98 5.67
N THR A 102 16.72 15.53 5.24
CA THR A 102 17.66 16.27 6.08
C THR A 102 17.05 17.55 6.65
N PHE A 103 16.31 18.31 5.83
CA PHE A 103 15.60 19.51 6.26
C PHE A 103 14.58 19.18 7.36
N PHE A 104 13.72 18.19 7.13
CA PHE A 104 12.75 17.77 8.14
C PHE A 104 13.43 17.21 9.38
N TYR A 105 14.50 16.43 9.23
CA TYR A 105 15.26 15.90 10.35
C TYR A 105 15.77 17.02 11.26
N PHE A 106 16.45 18.03 10.71
CA PHE A 106 16.95 19.16 11.48
C PHE A 106 15.84 20.06 12.02
N LEU A 107 14.76 20.27 11.25
CA LEU A 107 13.58 20.99 11.72
C LEU A 107 13.00 20.31 12.97
N PHE A 108 12.83 18.98 12.94
CA PHE A 108 12.28 18.25 14.08
C PHE A 108 13.26 18.13 15.24
N LEU A 109 14.57 18.02 14.99
CA LEU A 109 15.56 18.12 16.06
C LEU A 109 15.47 19.46 16.79
N GLU A 110 15.30 20.56 16.06
CA GLU A 110 15.12 21.88 16.66
C GLU A 110 13.82 21.97 17.46
N VAL A 111 12.72 21.39 16.94
CA VAL A 111 11.45 21.27 17.67
C VAL A 111 11.62 20.45 18.97
N PHE A 112 12.41 19.38 18.92
CA PHE A 112 12.64 18.48 20.05
C PHE A 112 13.86 18.85 20.91
N LYS A 113 14.55 19.97 20.66
CA LYS A 113 15.82 20.32 21.33
C LYS A 113 15.75 20.37 22.86
N ASN A 114 14.59 20.74 23.40
CA ASN A 114 14.35 20.86 24.82
C ASN A 114 13.74 19.58 25.43
N THR A 115 13.61 18.52 24.63
CA THR A 115 13.15 17.22 25.11
C THR A 115 14.28 16.60 25.91
N PRO A 116 14.10 16.38 27.22
CA PRO A 116 15.13 15.72 28.01
C PRO A 116 15.29 14.28 27.53
N ALA A 117 16.54 13.79 27.49
CA ALA A 117 16.87 12.42 27.11
C ALA A 117 16.50 11.43 28.24
N ILE A 118 15.22 11.37 28.59
CA ILE A 118 14.69 10.60 29.72
C ILE A 118 14.91 9.09 29.59
N LEU A 119 15.23 8.61 28.38
CA LEU A 119 15.49 7.21 28.08
C LEU A 119 16.98 6.91 27.84
N GLU A 120 17.89 7.87 28.04
CA GLU A 120 19.33 7.73 27.74
C GLU A 120 19.98 6.55 28.47
N ASN A 121 19.55 6.28 29.72
CA ASN A 121 20.10 5.20 30.55
C ASN A 121 19.35 3.86 30.42
N TRP A 122 18.38 3.75 29.50
CA TRP A 122 17.68 2.48 29.29
C TRP A 122 18.58 1.47 28.57
N PRO A 123 18.33 0.15 28.72
CA PRO A 123 19.10 -0.85 28.00
C PRO A 123 19.12 -0.60 26.49
N VAL A 124 20.27 -0.82 25.84
CA VAL A 124 20.50 -0.50 24.42
C VAL A 124 19.42 -1.06 23.49
N TRP A 125 18.89 -2.26 23.78
CA TRP A 125 17.85 -2.90 22.97
C TRP A 125 16.49 -2.21 23.01
N THR A 126 16.24 -1.32 23.97
CA THR A 126 14.93 -0.66 24.13
C THR A 126 14.65 0.38 23.05
N ALA A 127 15.68 1.13 22.64
CA ALA A 127 15.58 2.11 21.57
C ALA A 127 15.11 1.49 20.24
N PRO A 128 15.78 0.46 19.67
CA PRO A 128 15.34 -0.12 18.41
C PRO A 128 13.94 -0.76 18.53
N VAL A 129 13.61 -1.42 19.64
CA VAL A 129 12.26 -2.01 19.83
C VAL A 129 11.17 -0.96 19.84
N LEU A 130 11.32 0.09 20.67
CA LEU A 130 10.33 1.16 20.76
C LEU A 130 10.26 1.95 19.45
N TYR A 131 11.39 2.17 18.78
CA TYR A 131 11.44 2.82 17.47
C TYR A 131 10.67 2.01 16.43
N THR A 132 10.90 0.70 16.35
CA THR A 132 10.17 -0.18 15.42
C THR A 132 8.68 -0.13 15.63
N VAL A 133 8.22 -0.26 16.87
CA VAL A 133 6.79 -0.24 17.20
C VAL A 133 6.20 1.12 16.87
N PHE A 134 6.86 2.21 17.28
CA PHE A 134 6.42 3.57 16.99
C PHE A 134 6.35 3.84 15.49
N LEU A 135 7.43 3.55 14.76
CA LEU A 135 7.52 3.76 13.33
C LEU A 135 6.44 2.97 12.60
N PHE A 136 6.21 1.70 12.95
CA PHE A 136 5.18 0.89 12.31
C PHE A 136 3.77 1.44 12.55
N LEU A 137 3.44 1.80 13.80
CA LEU A 137 2.13 2.37 14.15
C LEU A 137 1.91 3.73 13.47
N PHE A 138 2.94 4.59 13.44
CA PHE A 138 2.84 5.91 12.84
C PHE A 138 2.86 5.86 11.30
N ASP A 139 3.63 4.94 10.70
CA ASP A 139 3.59 4.64 9.27
C ASP A 139 2.20 4.15 8.85
N ASP A 140 1.57 3.27 9.63
CA ASP A 140 0.22 2.77 9.37
C ASP A 140 -0.86 3.84 9.54
N PHE A 141 -0.84 4.60 10.65
CA PHE A 141 -1.77 5.71 10.88
C PHE A 141 -1.68 6.77 9.78
N SER A 142 -0.45 7.17 9.39
CA SER A 142 -0.26 8.16 8.33
C SER A 142 -0.75 7.65 6.97
N ARG A 143 -0.67 6.34 6.69
CA ARG A 143 -1.29 5.73 5.50
C ARG A 143 -2.81 5.82 5.56
N PHE A 144 -3.41 5.45 6.69
CA PHE A 144 -4.86 5.61 6.91
C PHE A 144 -5.29 7.07 6.66
N PHE A 145 -4.57 8.03 7.23
CA PHE A 145 -4.90 9.44 7.11
C PHE A 145 -4.82 9.93 5.65
N ILE A 146 -3.71 9.65 4.96
CA ILE A 146 -3.57 10.00 3.54
C ILE A 146 -4.63 9.30 2.70
N HIS A 147 -4.90 8.02 2.95
CA HIS A 147 -5.91 7.28 2.20
C HIS A 147 -7.31 7.85 2.39
N ARG A 148 -7.66 8.29 3.60
CA ARG A 148 -8.90 9.03 3.84
C ARG A 148 -8.93 10.35 3.06
N CYS A 149 -7.85 11.13 3.06
CA CYS A 149 -7.77 12.36 2.25
C CYS A 149 -7.94 12.08 0.76
N LEU A 150 -7.34 10.98 0.26
CA LEU A 150 -7.46 10.53 -1.12
C LEU A 150 -8.91 10.25 -1.53
N HIS A 151 -9.75 9.79 -0.60
CA HIS A 151 -11.18 9.60 -0.85
C HIS A 151 -12.03 10.86 -0.66
N ARG A 152 -11.67 11.70 0.31
CA ARG A 152 -12.53 12.82 0.74
C ARG A 152 -12.31 14.11 -0.05
N TRP A 153 -11.15 14.30 -0.66
CA TRP A 153 -10.85 15.51 -1.43
C TRP A 153 -10.98 15.24 -2.94
N PRO A 154 -11.87 15.93 -3.67
CA PRO A 154 -12.15 15.62 -5.07
C PRO A 154 -10.94 15.58 -5.99
N ILE A 155 -9.97 16.49 -5.78
CA ILE A 155 -8.72 16.53 -6.56
C ILE A 155 -7.87 15.29 -6.30
N LEU A 156 -7.76 14.86 -5.04
CA LEU A 156 -7.00 13.67 -4.69
C LEU A 156 -7.73 12.40 -5.15
N TRP A 157 -9.05 12.39 -5.04
CA TRP A 157 -9.89 11.31 -5.53
C TRP A 157 -9.75 11.10 -7.03
N ALA A 158 -9.64 12.17 -7.84
CA ALA A 158 -9.42 12.03 -9.28
C ALA A 158 -8.21 11.14 -9.61
N PHE A 159 -7.15 11.19 -8.80
CA PHE A 159 -5.99 10.30 -8.94
C PHE A 159 -6.23 8.93 -8.30
N HIS A 160 -6.71 8.88 -7.06
CA HIS A 160 -6.91 7.63 -6.34
C HIS A 160 -8.01 6.73 -6.92
N LYS A 161 -9.00 7.32 -7.61
CA LYS A 161 -10.05 6.61 -8.34
C LYS A 161 -9.47 5.60 -9.31
N ILE A 162 -8.30 5.87 -9.89
CA ILE A 162 -7.61 4.93 -10.78
C ILE A 162 -7.39 3.57 -10.11
N HIS A 163 -7.11 3.53 -8.82
CA HIS A 163 -6.99 2.29 -8.05
C HIS A 163 -8.30 1.53 -7.95
N HIS A 164 -9.41 2.26 -7.82
CA HIS A 164 -10.77 1.73 -7.70
C HIS A 164 -11.43 1.37 -9.04
N THR A 165 -10.83 1.69 -10.19
CA THR A 165 -11.31 1.21 -11.51
C THR A 165 -11.06 -0.30 -11.72
N ALA A 166 -10.40 -0.96 -10.77
CA ALA A 166 -10.17 -2.39 -10.82
C ALA A 166 -11.48 -3.19 -10.80
N GLU A 167 -11.88 -3.80 -11.92
CA GLU A 167 -13.03 -4.71 -11.95
C GLU A 167 -12.68 -6.12 -11.42
N THR A 168 -11.38 -6.44 -11.38
CA THR A 168 -10.85 -7.71 -10.88
C THR A 168 -9.62 -7.43 -10.05
N LEU A 169 -9.61 -7.93 -8.81
CA LEU A 169 -8.50 -7.74 -7.89
C LEU A 169 -7.50 -8.90 -7.98
N THR A 170 -6.23 -8.54 -8.14
CA THR A 170 -5.07 -9.43 -8.05
C THR A 170 -3.99 -8.76 -7.19
N PRO A 171 -2.97 -9.49 -6.68
CA PRO A 171 -1.93 -8.87 -5.87
C PRO A 171 -1.25 -7.68 -6.58
N PHE A 172 -1.24 -7.69 -7.91
CA PHE A 172 -0.69 -6.62 -8.75
C PHE A 172 -1.57 -5.37 -8.83
N THR A 173 -2.82 -5.42 -8.38
CA THR A 173 -3.68 -4.23 -8.28
C THR A 173 -3.10 -3.17 -7.35
N VAL A 174 -2.16 -3.52 -6.45
CA VAL A 174 -1.36 -2.53 -5.70
C VAL A 174 -0.63 -1.52 -6.62
N TYR A 175 -0.32 -1.91 -7.85
CA TYR A 175 0.36 -1.08 -8.85
C TYR A 175 -0.59 -0.22 -9.68
N ARG A 176 -1.91 -0.39 -9.52
CA ARG A 176 -2.94 0.41 -10.17
C ARG A 176 -3.08 1.77 -9.53
N THR A 177 -1.99 2.54 -9.48
CA THR A 177 -1.94 3.84 -8.82
C THR A 177 -1.40 4.88 -9.77
N HIS A 178 -1.81 6.13 -9.59
CA HIS A 178 -1.25 7.21 -10.37
C HIS A 178 0.11 7.64 -9.79
N PRO A 179 1.13 8.03 -10.60
CA PRO A 179 2.44 8.46 -10.09
C PRO A 179 2.37 9.63 -9.09
N VAL A 180 1.36 10.49 -9.20
CA VAL A 180 1.08 11.55 -8.20
C VAL A 180 0.86 10.97 -6.81
N GLU A 181 0.11 9.87 -6.68
CA GLU A 181 -0.04 9.17 -5.40
C GLU A 181 1.30 8.60 -4.93
N GLY A 182 2.11 8.05 -5.85
CA GLY A 182 3.48 7.59 -5.55
C GLY A 182 4.35 8.69 -4.94
N VAL A 183 4.27 9.92 -5.47
CA VAL A 183 4.96 11.10 -4.91
C VAL A 183 4.41 11.46 -3.54
N ILE A 184 3.09 11.51 -3.36
CA ILE A 184 2.44 11.80 -2.07
C ILE A 184 2.89 10.80 -1.00
N PHE A 185 2.83 9.49 -1.29
CA PHE A 185 3.24 8.45 -0.34
C PHE A 185 4.75 8.45 -0.07
N SER A 186 5.59 8.84 -1.04
CA SER A 186 7.03 9.01 -0.86
C SER A 186 7.35 10.18 0.08
N LEU A 187 6.72 11.34 -0.14
CA LEU A 187 6.87 12.52 0.74
C LEU A 187 6.37 12.23 2.16
N ARG A 188 5.22 11.57 2.28
CA ARG A 188 4.69 11.07 3.55
C ARG A 188 5.70 10.17 4.26
N ALA A 189 6.29 9.19 3.56
CA ALA A 189 7.27 8.27 4.15
C ALA A 189 8.53 9.02 4.63
N THR A 190 9.03 9.97 3.84
CA THR A 190 10.16 10.83 4.23
C THR A 190 9.84 11.64 5.49
N PHE A 191 8.66 12.24 5.56
CA PHE A 191 8.22 13.00 6.73
C PHE A 191 8.12 12.12 7.98
N VAL A 192 7.46 10.95 7.87
CA VAL A 192 7.30 9.98 8.96
C VAL A 192 8.64 9.48 9.48
N GLN A 193 9.57 9.17 8.58
CA GLN A 193 10.91 8.73 8.98
C GLN A 193 11.68 9.86 9.67
N ALA A 194 11.69 11.07 9.10
CA ALA A 194 12.43 12.20 9.66
C ALA A 194 11.96 12.52 11.08
N ILE A 195 10.66 12.66 11.32
CA ILE A 195 10.13 12.95 12.66
C ILE A 195 10.38 11.80 13.64
N SER A 196 10.27 10.55 13.20
CA SER A 196 10.53 9.39 14.07
C SER A 196 11.99 9.32 14.50
N ILE A 197 12.93 9.52 13.56
CA ILE A 197 14.36 9.50 13.86
C ILE A 197 14.70 10.66 14.79
N SER A 198 14.29 11.90 14.48
CA SER A 198 14.57 13.07 15.32
C SER A 198 14.03 12.90 16.74
N LEU A 199 12.80 12.39 16.89
CA LEU A 199 12.19 12.14 18.19
C LEU A 199 13.01 11.14 19.02
N PHE A 200 13.40 10.01 18.43
CA PHE A 200 14.13 8.97 19.14
C PHE A 200 15.57 9.38 19.47
N VAL A 201 16.24 10.11 18.57
CA VAL A 201 17.54 10.74 18.86
C VAL A 201 17.42 11.68 20.07
N SER A 202 16.36 12.48 20.15
CA SER A 202 16.13 13.37 21.30
C SER A 202 15.81 12.63 22.60
N LEU A 203 15.04 11.53 22.56
CA LEU A 203 14.62 10.79 23.75
C LEU A 203 15.73 9.93 24.39
N PHE A 204 16.63 9.38 23.57
CA PHE A 204 17.69 8.46 24.02
C PHE A 204 19.11 9.04 23.93
N GLY A 205 19.28 10.23 23.33
CA GLY A 205 20.56 10.89 23.23
C GLY A 205 21.56 10.16 22.34
N LYS A 206 22.84 10.15 22.75
CA LYS A 206 23.98 9.65 21.95
C LYS A 206 24.09 8.13 21.88
N ASN A 207 23.21 7.41 22.58
CA ASN A 207 23.28 5.95 22.72
C ASN A 207 22.57 5.18 21.59
N ILE A 208 22.06 5.85 20.56
CA ILE A 208 21.47 5.17 19.40
C ILE A 208 22.38 5.30 18.17
N ASP A 209 22.79 4.15 17.62
CA ASP A 209 23.31 4.10 16.26
C ASP A 209 22.12 4.16 15.26
N LEU A 210 22.22 5.05 14.27
CA LEU A 210 21.25 5.13 13.19
C LEU A 210 21.09 3.79 12.46
N VAL A 211 22.15 2.97 12.38
CA VAL A 211 22.09 1.64 11.77
C VAL A 211 21.10 0.72 12.50
N GLU A 212 21.01 0.80 13.83
CA GLU A 212 20.06 0.02 14.64
C GLU A 212 18.61 0.46 14.38
N ILE A 213 18.40 1.75 14.12
CA ILE A 213 17.10 2.33 13.76
C ILE A 213 16.66 1.90 12.35
N PHE A 214 17.58 1.90 11.37
CA PHE A 214 17.26 1.55 9.98
C PHE A 214 17.03 0.04 9.76
N GLY A 215 17.60 -0.81 10.61
CA GLY A 215 17.60 -2.26 10.44
C GLY A 215 16.27 -2.98 10.77
N VAL A 216 15.35 -2.37 11.52
CA VAL A 216 14.27 -3.11 12.15
C VAL A 216 12.92 -2.91 11.45
N ASN A 217 12.72 -3.62 10.34
CA ASN A 217 11.44 -3.73 9.64
C ASN A 217 10.71 -5.06 9.92
N ILE A 218 10.92 -5.66 11.10
CA ILE A 218 10.34 -6.96 11.45
C ILE A 218 8.80 -6.95 11.42
N LEU A 219 8.16 -5.86 11.85
CA LEU A 219 6.69 -5.73 11.82
C LEU A 219 6.15 -5.64 10.39
N LEU A 220 6.86 -4.96 9.49
CA LEU A 220 6.53 -4.94 8.07
C LEU A 220 6.70 -6.33 7.45
N PHE A 221 7.77 -7.04 7.81
CA PHE A 221 7.98 -8.42 7.40
C PHE A 221 6.82 -9.31 7.86
N ILE A 222 6.44 -9.25 9.14
CA ILE A 222 5.27 -9.97 9.71
C ILE A 222 3.99 -9.64 8.94
N PHE A 223 3.72 -8.36 8.73
CA PHE A 223 2.56 -7.92 7.96
C PHE A 223 2.53 -8.53 6.54
N ASN A 224 3.67 -8.61 5.87
CA ASN A 224 3.75 -9.20 4.53
C ASN A 224 3.60 -10.72 4.54
N ILE A 225 4.27 -11.45 5.43
CA ILE A 225 4.15 -12.92 5.52
C ILE A 225 2.77 -13.38 5.98
N THR A 226 2.02 -12.54 6.69
CA THR A 226 0.63 -12.82 7.09
C THR A 226 -0.39 -12.58 5.98
N GLY A 227 0.06 -12.44 4.73
CA GLY A 227 -0.79 -12.40 3.55
C GLY A 227 -1.25 -11.00 3.17
N SER A 228 -0.42 -9.95 3.36
CA SER A 228 -0.79 -8.57 2.99
C SER A 228 -1.27 -8.46 1.54
N ASN A 229 -0.72 -9.24 0.62
CA ASN A 229 -1.13 -9.33 -0.80
C ASN A 229 -2.60 -9.73 -1.00
N LEU A 230 -3.19 -10.50 -0.08
CA LEU A 230 -4.53 -11.06 -0.25
C LEU A 230 -5.65 -10.02 -0.19
N ARG A 231 -5.40 -8.85 0.42
CA ARG A 231 -6.36 -7.72 0.40
C ARG A 231 -6.69 -7.26 -1.02
N HIS A 232 -5.73 -7.39 -1.94
CA HIS A 232 -5.87 -7.14 -3.37
C HIS A 232 -5.89 -8.50 -4.04
N SER A 233 -6.94 -9.28 -3.82
CA SER A 233 -7.11 -10.55 -4.51
C SER A 233 -8.59 -10.87 -4.64
N HIS A 234 -8.92 -11.84 -5.48
CA HIS A 234 -10.27 -12.38 -5.58
C HIS A 234 -10.62 -13.34 -4.42
N VAL A 235 -9.69 -13.58 -3.48
CA VAL A 235 -9.87 -14.50 -2.35
C VAL A 235 -10.38 -13.70 -1.15
N SER A 236 -11.64 -13.92 -0.77
CA SER A 236 -12.27 -13.22 0.35
C SER A 236 -12.00 -13.93 1.67
N ILE A 237 -10.93 -13.51 2.35
CA ILE A 237 -10.58 -13.98 3.70
C ILE A 237 -11.11 -12.97 4.71
N ARG A 238 -12.02 -13.43 5.57
CA ARG A 238 -12.50 -12.67 6.71
C ARG A 238 -11.78 -13.07 7.98
N TYR A 239 -11.71 -12.15 8.93
CA TYR A 239 -11.28 -12.47 10.27
C TYR A 239 -12.49 -12.66 11.21
N PRO A 240 -12.31 -13.27 12.39
CA PRO A 240 -13.30 -13.22 13.45
C PRO A 240 -13.70 -11.77 13.75
N ARG A 241 -14.97 -11.55 14.10
CA ARG A 241 -15.54 -10.21 14.23
C ARG A 241 -14.71 -9.27 15.12
N PHE A 242 -14.23 -9.75 16.27
CA PHE A 242 -13.42 -8.92 17.18
C PHE A 242 -12.09 -8.49 16.55
N LEU A 243 -11.50 -9.35 15.71
CA LEU A 243 -10.21 -9.07 15.08
C LEU A 243 -10.37 -8.05 13.95
N GLU A 244 -11.51 -8.01 13.27
CA GLU A 244 -11.82 -6.99 12.26
C GLU A 244 -12.00 -5.57 12.82
N PHE A 245 -12.10 -5.40 14.15
CA PHE A 245 -12.00 -4.08 14.81
C PHE A 245 -10.55 -3.63 15.02
N ILE A 246 -9.58 -4.57 14.96
CA ILE A 246 -8.18 -4.31 15.28
C ILE A 246 -7.34 -4.35 14.00
N LEU A 247 -7.50 -5.37 13.17
CA LEU A 247 -6.77 -5.61 11.92
C LEU A 247 -7.70 -5.58 10.72
N ILE A 248 -7.23 -5.03 9.61
CA ILE A 248 -7.96 -5.04 8.35
C ILE A 248 -7.84 -6.43 7.71
N SER A 249 -8.97 -7.13 7.61
CA SER A 249 -9.04 -8.39 6.86
C SER A 249 -9.01 -8.15 5.34
N PRO A 250 -8.56 -9.14 4.54
CA PRO A 250 -8.69 -9.06 3.08
C PRO A 250 -10.12 -8.76 2.62
N ALA A 251 -11.13 -9.35 3.28
CA ALA A 251 -12.53 -9.10 2.99
C ALA A 251 -12.96 -7.65 3.32
N GLN A 252 -12.50 -7.05 4.43
CA GLN A 252 -12.77 -5.63 4.73
C GLN A 252 -12.17 -4.69 3.67
N HIS A 253 -10.95 -4.99 3.21
CA HIS A 253 -10.32 -4.21 2.14
C HIS A 253 -11.05 -4.37 0.81
N GLN A 254 -11.57 -5.56 0.50
CA GLN A 254 -12.42 -5.77 -0.68
C GLN A 254 -13.73 -4.98 -0.58
N VAL A 255 -14.35 -4.88 0.61
CA VAL A 255 -15.53 -4.04 0.81
C VAL A 255 -15.23 -2.59 0.43
N HIS A 256 -14.07 -2.07 0.81
CA HIS A 256 -13.64 -0.72 0.44
C HIS A 256 -13.51 -0.51 -1.09
N HIS A 257 -13.14 -1.55 -1.84
CA HIS A 257 -13.11 -1.53 -3.32
C HIS A 257 -14.49 -1.68 -3.96
N SER A 258 -15.54 -1.91 -3.16
CA SER A 258 -16.85 -2.22 -3.69
C SER A 258 -17.50 -1.00 -4.33
N ILE A 259 -18.09 -1.26 -5.49
CA ILE A 259 -18.88 -0.29 -6.25
C ILE A 259 -20.18 0.14 -5.54
N ASP A 260 -20.67 -0.66 -4.58
CA ASP A 260 -21.92 -0.41 -3.87
C ASP A 260 -21.83 0.87 -3.02
N PRO A 261 -22.74 1.86 -3.20
CA PRO A 261 -22.70 3.12 -2.45
C PRO A 261 -22.67 2.97 -0.93
N LYS A 262 -23.21 1.88 -0.38
CA LYS A 262 -23.17 1.62 1.08
C LYS A 262 -21.77 1.30 1.61
N HIS A 263 -20.82 1.01 0.73
CA HIS A 263 -19.44 0.70 1.05
C HIS A 263 -18.48 1.84 0.69
N HIS A 264 -18.99 2.98 0.20
CA HIS A 264 -18.16 4.16 -0.03
C HIS A 264 -17.66 4.72 1.29
N ASP A 265 -16.47 5.34 1.25
CA ASP A 265 -15.87 6.02 2.39
C ASP A 265 -15.67 5.15 3.67
N CYS A 266 -15.36 3.87 3.48
CA CYS A 266 -15.07 2.94 4.59
C CYS A 266 -13.73 2.21 4.44
N ASN A 267 -13.21 1.67 5.56
CA ASN A 267 -12.01 0.83 5.67
C ASN A 267 -10.76 1.37 4.95
N TYR A 268 -10.29 2.55 5.34
CA TYR A 268 -9.07 3.16 4.81
C TYR A 268 -7.77 2.57 5.39
N GLY A 269 -7.86 1.80 6.48
CA GLY A 269 -6.72 1.22 7.17
C GLY A 269 -5.86 0.32 6.29
N ALA A 270 -4.54 0.33 6.54
CA ALA A 270 -3.63 -0.60 5.88
C ALA A 270 -3.50 -1.88 6.71
N ALA A 271 -2.79 -1.87 7.83
CA ALA A 271 -2.69 -3.02 8.74
C ALA A 271 -3.79 -2.99 9.79
N PHE A 272 -3.99 -1.85 10.46
CA PHE A 272 -4.92 -1.74 11.58
C PHE A 272 -6.27 -1.13 11.18
N ALA A 273 -7.35 -1.79 11.61
CA ALA A 273 -8.72 -1.31 11.48
C ALA A 273 -9.11 -0.33 12.61
N ILE A 274 -8.29 -0.23 13.65
CA ILE A 274 -8.53 0.66 14.79
C ILE A 274 -8.64 2.13 14.38
N TRP A 275 -7.89 2.53 13.34
CA TRP A 275 -7.96 3.88 12.80
C TRP A 275 -9.31 4.16 12.14
N ASP A 276 -9.88 3.17 11.46
CA ASP A 276 -11.22 3.26 10.90
C ASP A 276 -12.30 3.28 12.00
N TYR A 277 -12.08 2.56 13.10
CA TYR A 277 -12.98 2.60 14.25
C TYR A 277 -13.02 4.02 14.84
N PHE A 278 -11.88 4.60 15.20
CA PHE A 278 -11.81 5.98 15.70
C PHE A 278 -12.21 7.02 14.65
N GLY A 279 -11.95 6.72 13.37
CA GLY A 279 -12.30 7.56 12.23
C GLY A 279 -13.77 7.47 11.81
N ASN A 280 -14.58 6.61 12.46
CA ASN A 280 -15.96 6.32 12.08
C ASN A 280 -16.13 5.93 10.60
N SER A 281 -15.18 5.15 10.09
CA SER A 281 -15.15 4.58 8.73
C SER A 281 -15.06 3.05 8.73
N LEU A 282 -15.19 2.40 9.89
CA LEU A 282 -15.10 0.95 10.00
C LEU A 282 -16.36 0.25 9.46
N GLN A 283 -16.16 -0.61 8.47
CA GLN A 283 -17.18 -1.50 7.91
C GLN A 283 -16.71 -2.96 7.98
N LEU A 284 -17.34 -3.76 8.84
CA LEU A 284 -17.00 -5.17 8.99
C LEU A 284 -17.38 -5.99 7.76
N SER A 285 -16.66 -7.09 7.52
CA SER A 285 -16.96 -8.01 6.44
C SER A 285 -18.14 -8.93 6.78
N LYS A 286 -18.79 -9.51 5.77
CA LYS A 286 -19.94 -10.43 5.91
C LYS A 286 -19.59 -11.85 5.48
N LYS A 287 -20.41 -12.82 5.92
CA LYS A 287 -20.23 -14.24 5.59
C LYS A 287 -20.34 -14.56 4.09
N SER A 288 -21.18 -13.81 3.40
CA SER A 288 -21.29 -13.82 1.95
C SER A 288 -21.22 -12.37 1.49
N GLN A 289 -20.22 -12.07 0.67
CA GLN A 289 -20.06 -10.74 0.06
C GLN A 289 -20.02 -10.96 -1.45
N ASN A 290 -21.16 -10.75 -2.10
CA ASN A 290 -21.19 -10.66 -3.55
C ASN A 290 -20.81 -9.22 -3.92
N LEU A 291 -19.50 -8.97 -3.98
CA LEU A 291 -18.96 -7.67 -4.31
C LEU A 291 -18.76 -7.57 -5.81
N ARG A 292 -19.13 -6.41 -6.35
CA ARG A 292 -18.68 -5.93 -7.63
C ARG A 292 -17.67 -4.81 -7.39
N PHE A 293 -16.67 -4.75 -8.26
CA PHE A 293 -15.60 -3.74 -8.23
C PHE A 293 -15.65 -2.91 -9.51
N GLY A 294 -14.80 -1.88 -9.58
CA GLY A 294 -14.85 -0.84 -10.60
C GLY A 294 -15.63 0.40 -10.14
N ILE A 295 -15.83 1.35 -11.04
CA ILE A 295 -16.54 2.61 -10.74
C ILE A 295 -17.85 2.71 -11.52
N ILE A 296 -18.90 3.27 -10.89
CA ILE A 296 -20.12 3.69 -11.62
C ILE A 296 -19.88 5.12 -12.07
N ASP A 297 -19.16 5.31 -13.17
CA ASP A 297 -18.99 6.64 -13.73
C ASP A 297 -19.89 6.85 -14.95
N LYS A 298 -20.52 8.02 -15.04
CA LYS A 298 -21.41 8.41 -16.14
C LYS A 298 -20.64 8.73 -17.41
N TYR A 299 -19.36 9.04 -17.28
CA TYR A 299 -18.47 9.25 -18.42
C TYR A 299 -17.92 7.89 -18.83
N LYS A 300 -17.96 7.58 -20.13
CA LYS A 300 -17.30 6.39 -20.69
C LYS A 300 -15.78 6.54 -20.52
N PHE A 301 -15.29 6.36 -19.31
CA PHE A 301 -13.87 6.30 -19.02
C PHE A 301 -13.34 5.07 -19.76
N ASN A 302 -12.24 5.24 -20.48
CA ASN A 302 -11.53 4.11 -21.05
C ASN A 302 -10.63 3.54 -19.95
N GLU A 303 -11.26 2.99 -18.91
CA GLU A 303 -10.72 2.66 -17.57
C GLU A 303 -9.56 1.66 -17.57
N HIS A 304 -9.33 1.00 -18.70
CA HIS A 304 -8.26 0.01 -18.85
C HIS A 304 -7.21 0.40 -19.90
N THR A 305 -7.33 1.59 -20.49
CA THR A 305 -6.30 2.12 -21.39
C THR A 305 -5.30 2.97 -20.63
N LEU A 306 -4.01 2.88 -20.99
CA LEU A 306 -2.95 3.70 -20.39
C LEU A 306 -3.26 5.19 -20.50
N ARG A 307 -3.76 5.62 -21.66
CA ARG A 307 -4.17 7.01 -21.88
C ARG A 307 -5.22 7.44 -20.85
N GLY A 308 -6.24 6.62 -20.63
CA GLY A 308 -7.28 6.92 -19.64
C GLY A 308 -6.75 6.96 -18.22
N LEU A 309 -5.92 5.98 -17.85
CA LEU A 309 -5.35 5.83 -16.52
C LEU A 309 -4.42 7.00 -16.12
N TYR A 310 -3.68 7.57 -17.07
CA TYR A 310 -2.77 8.70 -16.81
C TYR A 310 -3.37 10.08 -17.06
N LEU A 311 -4.19 10.26 -18.11
CA LEU A 311 -4.64 11.60 -18.51
C LEU A 311 -5.99 12.00 -17.89
N ASN A 312 -6.90 11.04 -17.67
CA ASN A 312 -8.23 11.39 -17.20
C ASN A 312 -8.24 12.05 -15.80
N PRO A 313 -7.39 11.65 -14.84
CA PRO A 313 -7.31 12.36 -13.56
C PRO A 313 -7.09 13.87 -13.73
N PHE A 314 -6.23 14.29 -14.66
CA PHE A 314 -5.98 15.70 -14.92
C PHE A 314 -7.16 16.42 -15.60
N VAL A 315 -7.88 15.73 -16.48
CA VAL A 315 -9.11 16.26 -17.10
C VAL A 315 -10.17 16.50 -16.03
N GLU A 316 -10.33 15.56 -15.10
CA GLU A 316 -11.28 15.69 -14.00
C GLU A 316 -10.88 16.81 -13.03
N VAL A 317 -9.59 16.90 -12.65
CA VAL A 317 -9.08 18.01 -11.83
C VAL A 317 -9.33 19.35 -12.50
N ARG A 318 -9.09 19.48 -13.81
CA ARG A 318 -9.41 20.71 -14.56
C ARG A 318 -10.90 21.07 -14.46
N GLY A 319 -11.78 20.09 -14.60
CA GLY A 319 -13.23 20.28 -14.48
C GLY A 319 -13.69 20.63 -13.07
N ILE A 320 -13.00 20.14 -12.03
CA ILE A 320 -13.24 20.54 -10.63
C ILE A 320 -12.82 22.00 -10.43
N LEU A 321 -11.61 22.37 -10.87
CA LEU A 321 -11.08 23.73 -10.70
C LEU A 321 -11.91 24.77 -11.45
N SER A 322 -12.39 24.47 -12.65
CA SER A 322 -13.23 25.40 -13.43
C SER A 322 -14.64 25.61 -12.86
N ARG A 323 -15.05 24.87 -11.82
CA ARG A 323 -16.30 25.11 -11.09
C ARG A 323 -16.09 25.92 -9.82
N LEU A 324 -14.84 26.06 -9.38
CA LEU A 324 -14.46 26.79 -8.17
C LEU A 324 -14.00 28.22 -8.48
N PHE A 325 -13.52 28.46 -9.70
CA PHE A 325 -13.07 29.76 -10.23
C PHE A 325 -13.85 30.11 -11.49
#